data_AF-A0AA50KHL0-F1
#
_entry.id   AF-A0AA50KHL0-F1
#
_cell.length_a   1.000
_cell.length_b   1.000
_cell.length_c   1.000
_cell.angle_alpha   90.00
_cell.angle_beta   90.00
_cell.angle_gamma   90.00
#
_symmetry.space_group_name_H-M   'P 1'
#
loop_
_entity.id
_entity.type
_entity.pdbx_description
1 polymer ?
#
loop_
_entity_poly.entity_id
_entity_poly.type
_entity_poly.pdbx_seq_one_letter_code
_entity_poly.pdbx_strand_id
1 'polypeptide(L)' 'MNKFSTKAGVVTLSKPYSTLMCDQQQIEVKYTPNNYHGWGICKSFNAIECSDFGQADAEVFALNAESKLRIKGEAA' A
#
# COMPACT_ATOMS: atom_id res chain seq x y z
N MET A 1 7.42 11.66 1.99
CA MET A 1 6.68 10.43 2.33
C MET A 1 5.23 10.84 2.34
N ASN A 2 4.48 10.46 1.32
CA ASN A 2 3.10 10.92 1.14
C ASN A 2 2.19 10.00 1.94
N LYS A 3 1.28 10.58 2.72
CA LYS A 3 0.33 9.83 3.54
C LYS A 3 -1.08 10.22 3.11
N PHE A 4 -1.92 9.22 2.90
CA PHE A 4 -3.30 9.36 2.51
C PHE A 4 -4.16 8.70 3.60
N SER A 5 -5.02 9.49 4.22
CA SER A 5 -5.99 8.97 5.18
C SER A 5 -7.17 8.41 4.39
N THR A 6 -7.44 7.13 4.55
CA THR A 6 -8.57 6.46 3.89
C THR A 6 -9.69 6.19 4.87
N LYS A 7 -10.88 5.82 4.38
CA LYS A 7 -12.02 5.46 5.24
C LYS A 7 -11.71 4.34 6.23
N ALA A 8 -10.82 3.43 5.85
CA ALA A 8 -10.53 2.21 6.61
C ALA A 8 -9.14 2.19 7.26
N GLY A 9 -8.24 3.11 6.92
CA GLY A 9 -6.86 3.09 7.39
C GLY A 9 -6.03 4.24 6.86
N VAL A 10 -4.71 4.04 6.82
CA VAL A 10 -3.75 5.00 6.28
C VAL A 10 -2.90 4.31 5.22
N VAL A 11 -2.84 4.89 4.03
CA VAL A 11 -1.91 4.49 2.97
C VAL A 11 -0.71 5.43 3.00
N THR A 12 0.50 4.88 2.97
CA THR A 12 1.75 5.63 2.99
C THR A 12 2.63 5.23 1.82
N LEU A 13 3.15 6.22 1.12
CA LEU A 13 4.12 6.06 0.03
C LEU A 13 5.51 6.42 0.53
N SER A 14 6.47 5.52 0.34
CA SER A 14 7.88 5.78 0.61
C SER A 14 8.45 6.85 -0.33
N LYS A 15 9.67 7.30 -0.06
CA LYS A 15 10.45 7.98 -1.11
C LYS A 15 10.87 6.93 -2.16
N PRO A 16 11.02 7.31 -3.43
CA PRO A 16 11.61 6.43 -4.43
C PRO A 16 12.99 5.94 -3.99
N TYR A 17 13.29 4.66 -4.23
CA TYR A 17 14.55 4.02 -3.90
C TYR A 17 15.02 3.11 -5.04
N SER A 18 16.33 2.95 -5.18
CA SER A 18 16.92 2.03 -6.15
C SER A 18 17.19 0.68 -5.50
N THR A 19 16.99 -0.40 -6.24
CA THR A 19 17.36 -1.76 -5.81
C THR A 19 18.39 -2.33 -6.77
N LEU A 20 19.27 -3.21 -6.29
CA LEU A 20 20.30 -3.85 -7.13
C LEU A 20 19.72 -4.72 -8.25
N MET A 21 18.45 -5.10 -8.15
CA MET A 21 17.78 -6.05 -9.06
C MET A 21 16.84 -5.36 -10.06
N CYS A 22 16.68 -4.04 -9.99
CA CYS A 22 15.81 -3.28 -10.88
C CYS A 22 16.52 -2.02 -11.37
N ASP A 23 16.62 -1.85 -12.68
CA ASP A 23 17.13 -0.61 -13.30
C ASP A 23 16.23 0.60 -13.03
N GLN A 24 14.95 0.37 -12.75
CA GLN A 24 13.98 1.43 -12.46
C GLN A 24 13.86 1.69 -10.96
N GLN A 25 13.75 2.98 -10.59
CA GLN A 25 13.43 3.38 -9.21
C GLN A 25 12.12 2.75 -8.76
N GLN A 26 12.09 2.23 -7.54
CA GLN A 26 10.94 1.60 -6.90
C GLN A 26 10.34 2.55 -5.87
N ILE A 27 9.06 2.38 -5.58
CA ILE A 27 8.37 3.03 -4.48
C ILE A 27 7.54 2.00 -3.74
N GLU A 28 7.49 2.13 -2.42
CA GLU A 28 6.73 1.23 -1.56
C GLU A 28 5.42 1.91 -1.14
N VAL A 29 4.31 1.22 -1.37
CA VAL A 29 2.97 1.60 -0.93
C VAL A 29 2.57 0.68 0.22
N LYS A 30 2.36 1.26 1.40
CA LYS A 30 1.99 0.55 2.62
C LYS A 30 0.60 0.96 3.08
N TYR A 31 -0.30 0.01 3.29
CA TYR A 31 -1.59 0.20 3.94
C TYR A 31 -1.55 -0.26 5.39
N THR A 32 -1.97 0.60 6.31
CA THR A 32 -2.16 0.30 7.74
C THR A 32 -3.62 0.50 8.12
N PRO A 33 -4.38 -0.56 8.40
CA PRO A 33 -5.78 -0.46 8.84
C PRO A 33 -5.92 0.21 10.22
N ASN A 34 -7.03 0.93 10.43
CA ASN A 34 -7.29 1.64 11.71
C ASN A 34 -7.59 0.68 12.87
N ASN A 35 -8.25 -0.45 12.58
CA ASN A 35 -8.80 -1.36 13.60
C ASN A 35 -8.05 -2.69 13.71
N TYR A 36 -6.80 -2.77 13.25
CA TYR A 36 -6.03 -4.01 13.27
C TYR A 36 -4.60 -3.74 13.75
N HIS A 37 -4.19 -4.47 14.78
CA HIS A 37 -2.88 -4.34 15.42
C HIS A 37 -1.82 -5.29 14.82
N GLY A 38 -2.16 -6.02 13.76
CA GLY A 38 -1.22 -6.89 13.05
C GLY A 38 -0.53 -6.19 11.86
N TRP A 39 0.10 -7.00 11.00
CA TRP A 39 0.86 -6.52 9.85
C TRP A 39 -0.08 -5.91 8.79
N GLY A 40 0.20 -4.66 8.40
CA GLY A 40 -0.43 -4.02 7.24
C GLY A 40 0.05 -4.64 5.92
N ILE A 41 -0.59 -4.27 4.81
CA ILE A 41 -0.16 -4.73 3.47
C ILE A 41 0.87 -3.77 2.91
N CYS A 42 1.95 -4.32 2.37
CA CYS A 42 3.01 -3.59 1.72
C CYS A 42 3.21 -4.11 0.30
N LYS A 43 3.39 -3.21 -0.68
CA LYS A 43 3.71 -3.58 -2.05
C LYS A 43 4.61 -2.55 -2.72
N SER A 44 5.62 -3.03 -3.43
CA SER A 44 6.51 -2.22 -4.25
C SER A 44 6.00 -2.09 -5.67
N PHE A 45 6.18 -0.91 -6.25
CA PHE A 45 5.84 -0.55 -7.61
C PHE A 45 6.99 0.21 -8.25
N ASN A 46 7.03 0.31 -9.58
CA ASN A 46 7.95 1.24 -10.21
C ASN A 46 7.52 2.67 -9.88
N ALA A 47 8.47 3.53 -9.54
CA ALA A 47 8.20 4.90 -9.12
C ALA A 47 7.44 5.69 -10.21
N ILE A 48 7.71 5.40 -11.49
CA ILE A 48 7.04 6.02 -12.63
C ILE A 48 5.52 5.75 -12.64
N GLU A 49 5.09 4.56 -12.19
CA GLU A 49 3.68 4.16 -12.15
C GLU A 49 2.91 4.85 -11.02
N CYS A 50 3.62 5.42 -10.03
CA CYS A 50 3.02 6.12 -8.89
C CYS A 50 3.26 7.64 -8.94
N SER A 51 3.69 8.18 -10.08
CA SER A 51 3.95 9.62 -10.24
C SER A 51 2.71 10.47 -9.94
N ASP A 52 1.53 9.98 -10.35
CA ASP A 52 0.23 10.64 -10.17
C ASP A 52 -0.62 9.98 -9.09
N PHE A 53 0.00 9.22 -8.17
CA PHE A 53 -0.74 8.49 -7.13
C PHE A 53 -1.51 9.47 -6.23
N GLY A 54 -2.84 9.37 -6.27
CA GLY A 54 -3.74 10.27 -5.58
C GLY A 54 -4.56 9.61 -4.48
N GLN A 55 -5.50 10.40 -3.93
CA GLN A 55 -6.42 9.93 -2.88
C GLN A 55 -7.34 8.81 -3.38
N ALA A 56 -7.78 8.86 -4.64
CA ALA A 56 -8.64 7.82 -5.21
C ALA A 56 -7.91 6.47 -5.30
N ASP A 57 -6.65 6.47 -5.73
CA ASP A 57 -5.81 5.27 -5.77
C ASP A 57 -5.55 4.73 -4.36
N ALA A 58 -5.34 5.63 -3.39
CA ALA A 58 -5.21 5.26 -1.98
C ALA A 58 -6.46 4.55 -1.45
N GLU A 59 -7.65 5.06 -1.75
CA GLU A 59 -8.93 4.43 -1.37
C GLU A 59 -9.09 3.05 -2.00
N VAL A 60 -8.78 2.90 -3.30
CA VAL A 60 -8.84 1.62 -4.01
C VAL A 60 -7.83 0.62 -3.45
N PHE A 61 -6.60 1.07 -3.19
CA PHE A 61 -5.56 0.24 -2.59
C PHE A 61 -5.97 -0.22 -1.19
N ALA A 62 -6.50 0.68 -0.36
CA ALA A 62 -7.01 0.36 0.97
C ALA A 62 -8.18 -0.64 0.91
N LEU A 63 -9.14 -0.46 -0.01
CA LEU A 63 -10.26 -1.40 -0.19
C LEU A 63 -9.78 -2.81 -0.56
N ASN A 64 -8.85 -2.90 -1.51
CA ASN A 64 -8.27 -4.18 -1.94
C ASN A 64 -7.44 -4.82 -0.80
N ALA A 65 -6.67 -4.02 -0.08
CA ALA A 65 -5.89 -4.48 1.06
C ALA A 65 -6.78 -4.99 2.20
N GLU A 66 -7.85 -4.27 2.54
CA GLU A 66 -8.84 -4.70 3.53
C GLU A 66 -9.54 -6.00 3.14
N SER A 67 -9.87 -6.16 1.86
CA SER A 67 -10.44 -7.41 1.35
C SER A 67 -9.48 -8.58 1.61
N LYS A 68 -8.18 -8.41 1.35
CA LYS A 68 -7.15 -9.44 1.56
C LYS A 68 -6.82 -9.72 3.03
N LEU A 69 -6.79 -8.68 3.87
CA LEU A 69 -6.54 -8.81 5.31
C LEU A 69 -7.71 -9.49 6.04
N ARG A 70 -8.94 -9.32 5.54
CA ARG A 70 -10.16 -9.87 6.14
C ARG A 70 -10.66 -11.14 5.48
N ILE A 71 -9.92 -11.74 4.53
CA ILE A 71 -10.23 -13.11 4.08
C ILE A 71 -10.05 -14.00 5.30
N LYS A 72 -11.20 -14.44 5.83
CA LYS A 72 -11.33 -15.41 6.91
C LYS A 72 -10.40 -16.58 6.61
N GLY A 73 -9.71 -17.07 7.64
CA GLY A 73 -9.06 -18.36 7.55
C GLY A 73 -10.07 -19.40 7.07
N GLU A 74 -9.89 -19.90 5.85
CA GLU A 74 -10.13 -21.31 5.57
C GLU A 74 -8.98 -22.08 6.23
N ALA A 75 -9.02 -22.14 7.56
CA ALA A 75 -8.52 -23.27 8.31
C ALA A 75 -9.76 -24.11 8.61
N ALA A 76 -10.18 -24.91 7.64
CA ALA A 76 -11.20 -25.94 7.77
C ALA A 76 -10.58 -27.28 7.36
#